data_AF-A0A167M5C5-F1
#
_entry.id   AF-A0A167M5C5-F1
#
_cell.length_a   1.000
_cell.length_b   1.000
_cell.length_c   1.000
_cell.angle_alpha   90.00
_cell.angle_beta   90.00
_cell.angle_gamma   90.00
#
_symmetry.space_group_name_H-M   'P 1'
#
loop_
_entity.id
_entity.type
_entity.pdbx_description
1 polymer ?
#
loop_
_entity_poly.entity_id
_entity_poly.type
_entity_poly.pdbx_seq_one_letter_code
_entity_poly.pdbx_strand_id
1 'polypeptide(L)'
;MRLAVMLGVEFRFRNIEDTPQQENGNDCGVFVCVLMRFLLVKRLLNAHAREKVSMSLGGKMIDANGGRKEMLKIIENLRREGERRRSTSPFVRKEVPRIE
;
A
#
# COMPACT_ATOMS: atom_id res chain seq x y z
N MET A 1 -11.57 19.33 -11.37
CA MET A 1 -12.37 18.10 -11.26
C MET A 1 -12.78 17.55 -12.64
N ARG A 2 -11.85 16.99 -13.42
CA ARG A 2 -12.18 16.45 -14.77
C ARG A 2 -12.74 15.03 -14.72
N LEU A 3 -12.25 14.19 -13.80
CA LEU A 3 -12.68 12.79 -13.68
C LEU A 3 -14.13 12.64 -13.23
N ALA A 4 -14.58 13.43 -12.24
CA ALA A 4 -15.98 13.45 -11.79
C ALA A 4 -16.95 13.79 -12.93
N VAL A 5 -16.60 14.80 -13.74
CA VAL A 5 -17.37 15.22 -14.93
C VAL A 5 -17.42 14.10 -15.97
N MET A 6 -16.28 13.45 -16.26
CA MET A 6 -16.23 12.33 -17.20
C MET A 6 -17.06 11.13 -16.75
N LEU A 7 -17.12 10.87 -15.45
CA LEU A 7 -17.88 9.74 -14.88
C LEU A 7 -19.35 10.08 -14.63
N GLY A 8 -19.75 11.35 -14.75
CA GLY A 8 -21.10 11.80 -14.37
C GLY A 8 -21.42 11.60 -12.89
N VAL A 9 -20.39 11.48 -12.04
CA VAL A 9 -20.53 11.22 -10.59
C VAL A 9 -19.82 12.32 -9.81
N GLU A 10 -20.53 12.91 -8.85
CA GLU A 10 -19.96 13.88 -7.93
C GLU A 10 -19.00 13.18 -6.94
N PHE A 11 -17.76 13.65 -6.87
CA PHE A 11 -16.82 13.18 -5.87
C PHE A 11 -16.96 13.97 -4.59
N ARG A 12 -17.10 13.24 -3.48
CA ARG A 12 -17.13 13.83 -2.14
C ARG A 12 -15.87 13.45 -1.40
N PHE A 13 -15.19 14.47 -0.87
CA PHE A 13 -14.13 14.24 0.09
C PHE A 13 -14.74 13.71 1.41
N ARG A 14 -14.17 12.64 1.94
CA ARG A 14 -14.53 12.08 3.24
C ARG A 14 -13.28 11.96 4.09
N ASN A 15 -13.22 12.76 5.14
CA ASN A 15 -12.17 12.64 6.14
C ASN A 15 -12.47 11.45 7.06
N ILE A 16 -11.47 10.59 7.31
CA ILE A 16 -11.57 9.49 8.28
C ILE A 16 -10.94 10.00 9.59
N GLU A 17 -11.77 10.60 10.44
CA GLU A 17 -11.30 11.34 11.62
C GLU A 17 -10.67 10.45 12.69
N ASP A 18 -11.08 9.18 12.77
CA ASP A 18 -10.61 8.21 13.76
C ASP A 18 -9.39 7.39 13.28
N THR A 19 -8.57 7.98 12.42
CA THR A 19 -7.34 7.37 11.92
C THR A 19 -6.26 7.33 13.03
N PRO A 20 -5.60 6.18 13.27
CA PRO A 20 -4.51 6.07 14.23
C PRO A 20 -3.40 7.09 13.95
N GLN A 21 -2.99 7.81 14.99
CA GLN A 21 -1.94 8.81 14.92
C GLN A 21 -0.58 8.18 15.19
N GLN A 22 0.42 8.57 14.41
CA GLN A 22 1.80 8.22 14.68
C GLN A 22 2.38 9.16 15.73
N GLU A 23 3.21 8.65 16.63
CA GLU A 23 3.93 9.47 17.61
C GLU A 23 5.27 10.00 17.07
N ASN A 24 5.85 9.31 16.08
CA ASN A 24 7.14 9.64 15.50
C ASN A 24 7.00 10.20 14.08
N GLY A 25 8.10 10.77 13.56
CA GLY A 25 8.13 11.39 12.23
C GLY A 25 8.53 10.48 11.07
N ASN A 26 8.99 9.25 11.33
CA ASN A 26 9.60 8.41 10.30
C ASN A 26 8.76 7.18 9.91
N ASP A 27 7.69 6.85 10.64
CA ASP A 27 6.79 5.72 10.36
C ASP A 27 5.59 6.07 9.47
N CYS A 28 5.48 7.30 8.95
CA CYS A 28 4.28 7.74 8.23
C CYS A 28 3.94 6.86 7.03
N GLY A 29 4.96 6.46 6.26
CA GLY A 29 4.79 5.52 5.16
C GLY A 29 4.35 4.12 5.61
N VAL A 30 4.79 3.69 6.79
CA VAL A 30 4.39 2.40 7.39
C VAL A 30 2.91 2.44 7.76
N PHE A 31 2.47 3.51 8.42
CA PHE A 31 1.06 3.74 8.79
C PHE A 31 0.18 3.72 7.55
N VAL A 32 0.53 4.48 6.52
CA VAL A 32 -0.22 4.54 5.25
C VAL A 32 -0.39 3.14 4.65
N CYS A 33 0.69 2.38 4.49
CA CYS A 33 0.61 1.05 3.88
C CYS A 33 -0.17 0.04 4.73
N VAL A 34 0.00 0.05 6.06
CA VAL A 34 -0.71 -0.87 6.96
C VAL A 34 -2.21 -0.57 6.96
N LEU A 35 -2.59 0.70 7.06
CA LEU A 35 -3.99 1.12 7.02
C LEU A 35 -4.63 0.83 5.67
N MET A 36 -3.92 1.10 4.57
CA MET A 36 -4.39 0.78 3.22
C MET A 36 -4.62 -0.73 3.07
N ARG A 37 -3.67 -1.57 3.51
CA ARG A 37 -3.84 -3.02 3.47
C ARG A 37 -5.06 -3.48 4.27
N PHE A 38 -5.29 -2.90 5.45
CA PHE A 38 -6.48 -3.21 6.24
C PHE A 38 -7.76 -2.83 5.51
N LEU A 39 -7.87 -1.59 5.00
CA LEU A 39 -9.05 -1.12 4.28
C LEU A 39 -9.33 -1.98 3.05
N LEU A 40 -8.31 -2.32 2.27
CA LEU A 40 -8.45 -3.17 1.09
C LEU A 40 -8.89 -4.58 1.48
N VAL A 41 -8.08 -5.28 2.28
CA VAL A 41 -8.22 -6.72 2.51
C VAL A 41 -9.34 -7.06 3.47
N LYS A 42 -9.66 -6.18 4.43
CA LYS A 42 -10.71 -6.46 5.43
C LYS A 42 -12.04 -5.81 5.09
N ARG A 43 -12.08 -4.88 4.13
CA ARG A 43 -13.30 -4.12 3.84
C ARG A 43 -13.61 -4.02 2.36
N LEU A 44 -12.86 -3.21 1.61
CA LEU A 44 -13.20 -2.83 0.25
C LEU A 44 -13.26 -4.02 -0.71
N LEU A 45 -12.30 -4.94 -0.62
CA LEU A 45 -12.25 -6.11 -1.52
C LEU A 45 -13.20 -7.24 -1.13
N ASN A 46 -13.77 -7.21 0.09
CA ASN A 46 -14.78 -8.19 0.51
C ASN A 46 -16.21 -7.68 0.32
N ALA A 47 -16.39 -6.37 0.08
CA ALA A 47 -17.70 -5.76 0.00
C ALA A 47 -18.38 -6.06 -1.33
N HIS A 48 -19.69 -6.28 -1.28
CA HIS A 48 -20.50 -6.38 -2.49
C HIS A 48 -20.77 -5.00 -3.10
N ALA A 49 -21.05 -4.94 -4.41
CA ALA A 49 -21.21 -3.68 -5.15
C ALA A 49 -22.27 -2.70 -4.61
N ARG A 50 -23.22 -3.18 -3.78
CA ARG A 50 -24.28 -2.37 -3.17
C ARG A 50 -24.12 -2.17 -1.67
N GLU A 51 -23.09 -2.77 -1.08
CA GLU A 51 -22.88 -2.76 0.37
C GLU A 51 -22.26 -1.44 0.82
N LYS A 52 -22.76 -0.89 1.93
CA LYS A 52 -22.13 0.25 2.58
C LYS A 52 -21.02 -0.24 3.49
N VAL A 53 -19.80 0.16 3.18
CA VAL A 53 -18.61 -0.20 3.93
C VAL A 53 -18.28 0.89 4.95
N SER A 54 -18.13 0.52 6.23
CA SER A 54 -17.60 1.45 7.23
C SER A 54 -16.13 1.73 6.94
N MET A 55 -15.72 3.01 6.96
CA MET A 55 -14.33 3.42 6.76
C MET A 55 -13.59 3.74 8.08
N SER A 56 -14.28 3.62 9.22
CA SER A 56 -13.73 3.90 10.57
C SER A 56 -12.46 3.11 10.87
N LEU A 57 -11.41 3.77 11.33
CA LEU A 57 -10.15 3.13 11.74
C LEU A 57 -9.97 3.14 13.28
N GLY A 58 -10.99 3.59 14.00
CA GLY A 58 -10.98 3.68 15.46
C GLY A 58 -10.70 2.34 16.15
N GLY A 59 -9.96 2.41 17.26
CA GLY A 59 -9.58 1.25 18.04
C GLY A 59 -8.58 0.31 17.35
N LYS A 60 -7.95 0.74 16.25
CA LYS A 60 -6.85 0.00 15.62
C LYS A 60 -5.50 0.52 16.11
N MET A 61 -4.70 -0.39 16.62
CA MET A 61 -3.30 -0.15 16.97
C MET A 61 -2.41 -0.58 15.81
N ILE A 62 -1.37 0.21 15.52
CA ILE A 62 -0.41 -0.11 14.45
C ILE A 62 0.91 -0.53 15.09
N ASP A 63 1.33 -1.77 14.80
CA ASP A 63 2.70 -2.21 15.05
C ASP A 63 3.60 -1.77 13.89
N ALA A 64 4.19 -0.59 14.01
CA ALA A 64 5.06 -0.04 12.98
C ALA A 64 6.35 -0.86 12.80
N ASN A 65 6.88 -1.45 13.87
CA ASN A 65 8.08 -2.28 13.81
C ASN A 65 7.81 -3.57 13.03
N GLY A 66 6.72 -4.25 13.35
CA GLY A 66 6.22 -5.40 12.58
C GLY A 66 5.95 -5.03 11.12
N GLY A 67 5.31 -3.89 10.88
CA GLY A 67 5.06 -3.36 9.53
C GLY A 67 6.34 -3.20 8.71
N ARG A 68 7.38 -2.58 9.28
CA ARG A 68 8.69 -2.43 8.61
C ARG A 68 9.33 -3.77 8.28
N LYS A 69 9.31 -4.73 9.22
CA LYS A 69 9.85 -6.08 9.00
C LYS A 69 9.11 -6.81 7.89
N GLU A 70 7.78 -6.69 7.84
CA GLU A 70 6.97 -7.28 6.77
C GLU A 70 7.29 -6.65 5.41
N MET A 71 7.41 -5.32 5.35
CA MET A 71 7.78 -4.62 4.12
C MET A 71 9.14 -5.07 3.57
N LEU A 72 10.16 -5.15 4.43
CA LEU A 72 11.48 -5.64 4.03
C LEU A 72 11.42 -7.08 3.51
N LYS A 73 10.65 -7.95 4.18
CA LYS A 73 10.43 -9.33 3.74
C LYS A 73 9.76 -9.39 2.36
N ILE A 74 8.76 -8.55 2.11
CA ILE A 74 8.08 -8.47 0.81
C ILE A 74 9.06 -8.01 -0.28
N ILE A 75 9.82 -6.94 -0.03
CA ILE A 75 10.82 -6.40 -0.96
C ILE A 75 11.85 -7.47 -1.33
N GLU A 76 12.39 -8.16 -0.32
CA GLU A 76 13.39 -9.20 -0.53
C GLU A 76 12.84 -10.41 -1.31
N ASN A 77 11.61 -10.82 -1.02
CA ASN A 77 10.95 -11.89 -1.77
C ASN A 77 10.76 -11.51 -3.26
N LEU A 78 10.29 -10.29 -3.52
CA LEU A 78 10.13 -9.77 -4.88
C LEU A 78 11.48 -9.63 -5.61
N ARG A 79 12.53 -9.21 -4.91
CA ARG A 79 13.90 -9.16 -5.47
C ARG A 79 14.37 -10.54 -5.90
N ARG A 80 14.27 -11.54 -5.00
CA ARG A 80 14.66 -12.94 -5.28
C ARG A 80 13.86 -13.54 -6.42
N GLU A 81 12.55 -13.29 -6.45
CA GLU A 81 11.70 -13.73 -7.56
C GLU A 81 12.14 -13.09 -8.88
N GLY A 82 12.41 -11.78 -8.87
CA GLY A 82 12.91 -11.06 -10.04
C GLY A 82 14.25 -11.60 -10.54
N GLU A 83 15.15 -12.00 -9.64
CA GLU A 83 16.42 -12.63 -10.00
C GLU A 83 16.23 -13.99 -10.65
N ARG A 84 15.37 -14.84 -10.07
CA ARG A 84 15.01 -16.15 -10.66
C ARG A 84 14.42 -16.00 -12.07
N ARG A 85 13.52 -15.04 -12.28
CA ARG A 85 12.90 -14.78 -13.59
C ARG A 85 13.90 -14.23 -14.62
N ARG A 86 14.93 -13.50 -14.18
CA ARG A 86 15.98 -12.96 -15.05
C ARG A 86 17.04 -13.99 -15.40
N SER A 87 17.38 -14.91 -14.49
CA SER A 87 18.32 -16.01 -14.79
C SER A 87 17.85 -16.97 -15.87
N THR A 88 16.54 -17.00 -16.17
CA THR A 88 15.96 -17.78 -17.27
C THR A 88 15.75 -16.96 -18.55
N SER A 89 16.14 -15.68 -18.58
CA SER A 89 16.00 -14.82 -19.76
C SER A 89 17.28 -14.90 -20.62
N PRO A 90 17.17 -15.11 -21.95
CA PRO A 90 18.34 -15.18 -22.85
C PRO A 90 19.07 -13.85 -23.04
N PHE A 91 18.58 -12.74 -22.48
CA PHE A 91 19.23 -11.43 -22.57
C PHE A 91 20.07 -11.13 -21.32
N VAL A 92 21.38 -11.36 -21.43
CA VAL A 92 22.39 -10.98 -20.43
C VAL A 92 22.49 -9.46 -20.34
N ARG A 93 22.46 -8.89 -19.12
CA ARG A 93 22.64 -7.45 -18.91
C ARG A 93 24.08 -7.04 -19.27
N LYS A 94 24.24 -5.99 -20.08
CA LYS A 94 25.46 -5.18 -20.08
C LYS A 94 25.48 -4.40 -18.76
N GLU A 95 26.53 -4.57 -17.97
CA GLU A 95 26.74 -3.77 -16.75
C GLU A 95 26.88 -2.29 -17.14
N VAL A 96 26.08 -1.44 -16.50
CA VAL A 96 26.21 0.02 -16.62
C VAL A 96 27.17 0.46 -15.53
N PRO A 97 28.28 1.16 -15.84
CA PRO A 97 29.27 1.56 -14.86
C PRO A 97 28.65 2.43 -13.76
N ARG A 98 29.02 2.15 -12.51
CA ARG A 98 28.66 2.97 -11.36
C ARG A 98 29.48 4.26 -11.42
N ILE A 99 28.82 5.41 -11.36
CA ILE A 99 29.50 6.72 -11.21
C ILE A 99 29.88 6.83 -9.73
N GLU A 100 31.18 6.94 -9.46
CA GLU A 100 31.75 7.30 -8.15
C GLU A 100 31.75 8.83 -7.97
#